data_AF-W7IG37-F1
#
_entry.id   AF-W7IG37-F1
#
_cell.length_a   1.000
_cell.length_b   1.000
_cell.length_c   1.000
_cell.angle_alpha   90.00
_cell.angle_beta   90.00
_cell.angle_gamma   90.00
#
_symmetry.space_group_name_H-M   'P 1'
#
loop_
_entity.id
_entity.type
_entity.pdbx_description
1 polymer ?
#
loop_
_entity_poly.entity_id
_entity_poly.type
_entity_poly.pdbx_seq_one_letter_code
_entity_poly.pdbx_strand_id
1 'polypeptide(L)'
;MGAARVEAIKTGLSVAAGIGAVSALILAVRKQSHHEANSADTVTDATARRVTDIYTKAADQLSSDKPAVRIAGLYALERCAQDNPDQRETILNVLCAYLRMPTPTNPEPTIESTSEDHATHRQLLHDRVLEHQVRLTAQRILTRHRQADTDLYWAGPIDLTDADLTRAALLGTDLTGADLFGAKFTNARLANANLAGVDLTSVDLTGGRPHRRQARHPVCGLHLRPCPTW
;
A
#
# COMPACT_ATOMS: atom_id res chain seq x y z
N MET A 1 -6.28 -83.46 -24.16
CA MET A 1 -5.52 -82.27 -24.62
C MET A 1 -6.31 -80.96 -24.67
N GLY A 2 -7.65 -80.94 -24.60
CA GLY A 2 -8.44 -79.70 -24.71
C GLY A 2 -8.45 -78.79 -23.46
N ALA A 3 -8.48 -79.35 -22.25
CA ALA A 3 -8.65 -78.58 -21.01
C ALA A 3 -7.48 -77.63 -20.69
N ALA A 4 -6.24 -78.09 -20.85
CA ALA A 4 -5.03 -77.28 -20.58
C ALA A 4 -4.89 -76.06 -21.52
N ARG A 5 -5.40 -76.15 -22.76
CA ARG A 5 -5.40 -75.02 -23.69
C ARG A 5 -6.39 -73.92 -23.26
N VAL A 6 -7.54 -74.31 -22.70
CA VAL A 6 -8.56 -73.36 -22.24
C VAL A 6 -8.12 -72.61 -20.98
N GLU A 7 -7.49 -73.29 -20.02
CA GLU A 7 -6.91 -72.64 -18.83
C GLU A 7 -5.80 -71.65 -19.18
N ALA A 8 -4.89 -72.02 -20.09
CA ALA A 8 -3.81 -71.15 -20.54
C ALA A 8 -4.33 -69.87 -21.22
N ILE A 9 -5.40 -69.98 -22.02
CA ILE A 9 -6.06 -68.82 -22.65
C ILE A 9 -6.69 -67.92 -21.58
N LYS A 10 -7.35 -68.51 -20.57
CA LYS A 10 -8.01 -67.76 -19.50
C LYS A 10 -7.02 -67.01 -18.61
N THR A 11 -5.89 -67.62 -18.28
CA THR A 11 -4.81 -66.97 -17.50
C THR A 11 -4.08 -65.90 -18.31
N GLY A 12 -3.86 -66.12 -19.62
CA GLY A 12 -3.27 -65.11 -20.50
C GLY A 12 -4.14 -63.86 -20.61
N LEU A 13 -5.47 -64.04 -20.70
CA LEU A 13 -6.43 -62.94 -20.80
C LEU A 13 -6.51 -62.11 -19.50
N SER A 14 -6.49 -62.75 -18.32
CA SER A 14 -6.57 -62.05 -17.03
C SER A 14 -5.30 -61.25 -16.73
N VAL A 15 -4.13 -61.79 -17.07
CA VAL A 15 -2.83 -61.09 -16.94
C VAL A 15 -2.77 -59.88 -17.87
N ALA A 16 -3.19 -60.03 -19.14
CA ALA A 16 -3.24 -58.92 -20.08
C ALA A 16 -4.21 -57.81 -19.63
N ALA A 17 -5.39 -58.18 -19.13
CA ALA A 17 -6.36 -57.22 -18.58
C ALA A 17 -5.80 -56.48 -17.36
N GLY A 18 -5.09 -57.19 -16.46
CA GLY A 18 -4.44 -56.58 -15.29
C GLY A 18 -3.35 -55.58 -15.66
N ILE A 19 -2.47 -55.93 -16.60
CA ILE A 19 -1.41 -55.03 -17.10
C ILE A 19 -2.01 -53.79 -17.77
N GLY A 20 -3.08 -53.97 -18.56
CA GLY A 20 -3.81 -52.86 -19.18
C GLY A 20 -4.41 -51.91 -18.15
N ALA A 21 -5.06 -52.44 -17.11
CA ALA A 21 -5.65 -51.64 -16.03
C ALA A 21 -4.60 -50.86 -15.23
N VAL A 22 -3.47 -51.49 -14.89
CA VAL A 22 -2.35 -50.83 -14.20
C VAL A 22 -1.73 -49.74 -15.07
N SER A 23 -1.52 -50.00 -16.36
CA SER A 23 -0.97 -49.02 -17.30
C SER A 23 -1.89 -47.80 -17.45
N ALA A 24 -3.21 -48.03 -17.56
CA ALA A 24 -4.20 -46.96 -17.61
C ALA A 24 -4.22 -46.14 -16.30
N LEU A 25 -4.10 -46.79 -15.15
CA LEU A 25 -4.03 -46.12 -13.85
C LEU A 25 -2.77 -45.26 -13.73
N ILE A 26 -1.61 -45.76 -14.14
CA ILE A 26 -0.34 -44.99 -14.15
C ILE A 26 -0.46 -43.75 -15.05
N LEU A 27 -1.03 -43.90 -16.25
CA LEU A 27 -1.25 -42.78 -17.16
C LEU A 27 -2.23 -41.75 -16.59
N ALA A 28 -3.31 -42.21 -15.93
CA ALA A 28 -4.27 -41.33 -15.28
C ALA A 28 -3.62 -40.52 -14.14
N VAL A 29 -2.84 -41.17 -13.28
CA VAL A 29 -2.12 -40.50 -12.18
C VAL A 29 -1.10 -39.50 -12.71
N ARG A 30 -0.30 -39.87 -13.72
CA ARG A 30 0.65 -38.94 -14.36
C ARG A 30 -0.04 -37.75 -15.00
N LYS A 31 -1.14 -37.99 -15.71
CA LYS A 31 -1.92 -36.91 -16.33
C LYS A 31 -2.53 -35.99 -15.27
N GLN A 32 -3.01 -36.55 -14.17
CA GLN A 32 -3.53 -35.79 -13.04
C GLN A 32 -2.42 -34.93 -12.40
N SER A 33 -1.25 -35.50 -12.11
CA SER A 33 -0.13 -34.73 -11.55
C SER A 33 0.33 -33.61 -12.48
N HIS A 34 0.33 -33.84 -13.80
CA HIS A 34 0.61 -32.80 -14.78
C HIS A 34 -0.48 -31.72 -14.83
N HIS A 35 -1.77 -32.08 -14.71
CA HIS A 35 -2.84 -31.10 -14.63
C HIS A 35 -2.77 -30.28 -13.33
N GLU A 36 -2.47 -30.90 -12.20
CA GLU A 36 -2.27 -30.22 -10.92
C GLU A 36 -1.10 -29.24 -10.99
N ALA A 37 0.06 -29.67 -11.52
CA ALA A 37 1.23 -28.81 -11.74
C ALA A 37 0.92 -27.63 -12.67
N ASN A 38 0.32 -27.90 -13.84
CA ASN A 38 -0.05 -26.85 -14.78
C ASN A 38 -1.10 -25.89 -14.19
N SER A 39 -2.04 -26.39 -13.38
CA SER A 39 -3.06 -25.55 -12.74
C SER A 39 -2.44 -24.61 -11.70
N ALA A 40 -1.46 -25.07 -10.92
CA ALA A 40 -0.75 -24.22 -9.97
C ALA A 40 0.02 -23.09 -10.68
N ASP A 41 0.73 -23.40 -11.77
CA ASP A 41 1.44 -22.40 -12.57
C ASP A 41 0.49 -21.37 -13.18
N THR A 42 -0.69 -21.79 -13.67
CA THR A 42 -1.68 -20.85 -14.23
C THR A 42 -2.24 -19.88 -13.19
N VAL A 43 -2.42 -20.32 -11.93
CA VAL A 43 -2.94 -19.46 -10.87
C VAL A 43 -1.91 -18.41 -10.47
N THR A 44 -0.64 -18.80 -10.32
CA THR A 44 0.44 -17.86 -9.97
C THR A 44 0.64 -16.80 -11.05
N ASP A 45 0.66 -17.19 -12.32
CA ASP A 45 0.75 -16.29 -13.47
C ASP A 45 -0.48 -15.35 -13.56
N ALA A 46 -1.69 -15.88 -13.30
CA ALA A 46 -2.90 -15.06 -13.26
C ALA A 46 -2.88 -14.00 -12.15
N THR A 47 -2.38 -14.33 -10.95
CA THR A 47 -2.21 -13.37 -9.85
C THR A 47 -1.20 -12.28 -10.22
N ALA A 48 -0.04 -12.67 -10.77
CA ALA A 48 0.99 -11.72 -11.18
C ALA A 48 0.49 -10.73 -12.26
N ARG A 49 -0.25 -11.23 -13.26
CA ARG A 49 -0.90 -10.39 -14.29
C ARG A 49 -1.94 -9.46 -13.69
N ARG A 50 -2.81 -9.96 -12.81
CA ARG A 50 -3.84 -9.15 -12.15
C ARG A 50 -3.24 -8.00 -11.34
N VAL A 51 -2.16 -8.26 -10.60
CA VAL A 51 -1.44 -7.23 -9.84
C VAL A 51 -0.88 -6.17 -10.79
N THR A 52 -0.22 -6.58 -11.86
CA THR A 52 0.33 -5.67 -12.88
C THR A 52 -0.76 -4.81 -13.52
N ASP A 53 -1.90 -5.39 -13.86
CA ASP A 53 -3.03 -4.67 -14.43
C ASP A 53 -3.59 -3.61 -13.48
N ILE A 54 -3.66 -3.92 -12.17
CA ILE A 54 -4.12 -2.94 -11.16
C ILE A 54 -3.13 -1.79 -11.05
N TYR A 55 -1.82 -2.07 -11.06
CA TYR A 55 -0.79 -1.03 -11.04
C TYR A 55 -0.88 -0.10 -12.25
N THR A 56 -0.96 -0.66 -13.46
CA THR A 56 -1.06 0.14 -14.70
C THR A 56 -2.32 1.00 -14.68
N LYS A 57 -3.47 0.43 -14.30
CA LYS A 57 -4.72 1.19 -14.20
C LYS A 57 -4.67 2.29 -13.14
N ALA A 58 -4.07 2.01 -11.99
CA ALA A 58 -3.91 3.00 -10.94
C ALA A 58 -2.95 4.13 -11.36
N ALA A 59 -1.85 3.81 -12.04
CA ALA A 59 -0.92 4.79 -12.59
C ALA A 59 -1.61 5.70 -13.61
N ASP A 60 -2.38 5.12 -14.55
CA ASP A 60 -3.17 5.87 -15.51
C ASP A 60 -4.18 6.79 -14.80
N GLN A 61 -4.89 6.28 -13.79
CA GLN A 61 -5.84 7.06 -13.02
C GLN A 61 -5.20 8.20 -12.23
N LEU A 62 -4.03 7.98 -11.63
CA LEU A 62 -3.26 8.99 -10.90
C LEU A 62 -2.70 10.08 -11.82
N SER A 63 -2.46 9.77 -13.10
CA SER A 63 -2.01 10.74 -14.10
C SER A 63 -3.13 11.66 -14.62
N SER A 64 -4.39 11.39 -14.28
CA SER A 64 -5.51 12.20 -14.76
C SER A 64 -5.52 13.61 -14.16
N ASP A 65 -5.86 14.58 -15.01
CA ASP A 65 -6.23 15.95 -14.66
C ASP A 65 -7.42 15.99 -13.68
N LYS A 66 -8.29 14.98 -13.69
CA LYS A 66 -9.50 14.90 -12.86
C LYS A 66 -9.21 14.36 -11.45
N PRO A 67 -9.42 15.14 -10.39
CA PRO A 67 -9.15 14.72 -9.01
C PRO A 67 -9.95 13.48 -8.58
N ALA A 68 -11.20 13.36 -9.03
CA ALA A 68 -12.05 12.21 -8.73
C ALA A 68 -11.46 10.90 -9.28
N VAL A 69 -10.82 10.95 -10.45
CA VAL A 69 -10.17 9.79 -11.07
C VAL A 69 -8.91 9.42 -10.28
N ARG A 70 -8.11 10.42 -9.88
CA ARG A 70 -6.93 10.17 -9.02
C ARG A 70 -7.31 9.54 -7.67
N ILE A 71 -8.38 10.03 -7.04
CA ILE A 71 -8.91 9.45 -5.79
C ILE A 71 -9.35 8.00 -5.98
N ALA A 72 -10.03 7.68 -7.08
CA ALA A 72 -10.40 6.30 -7.40
C ALA A 72 -9.15 5.41 -7.57
N GLY A 73 -8.09 5.94 -8.20
CA GLY A 73 -6.79 5.26 -8.32
C GLY A 73 -6.14 4.97 -6.96
N LEU A 74 -6.16 5.93 -6.04
CA LEU A 74 -5.64 5.71 -4.67
C LEU A 74 -6.40 4.59 -3.93
N TYR A 75 -7.73 4.54 -4.04
CA TYR A 75 -8.52 3.47 -3.43
C TYR A 75 -8.33 2.12 -4.13
N ALA A 76 -8.10 2.11 -5.45
CA ALA A 76 -7.76 0.89 -6.18
C ALA A 76 -6.43 0.31 -5.71
N LEU A 77 -5.42 1.16 -5.47
CA LEU A 77 -4.15 0.77 -4.85
C LEU A 77 -4.35 0.26 -3.42
N GLU A 78 -5.13 0.96 -2.59
CA GLU A 78 -5.41 0.50 -1.22
C GLU A 78 -6.02 -0.90 -1.21
N ARG A 79 -7.02 -1.14 -2.06
CA ARG A 79 -7.63 -2.47 -2.21
C ARG A 79 -6.63 -3.51 -2.72
N CYS A 80 -5.75 -3.15 -3.66
CA CYS A 80 -4.70 -4.04 -4.16
C CYS A 80 -3.78 -4.51 -3.04
N ALA A 81 -3.33 -3.59 -2.18
CA ALA A 81 -2.47 -3.90 -1.03
C ALA A 81 -3.17 -4.75 0.04
N GLN A 82 -4.49 -4.55 0.21
CA GLN A 82 -5.30 -5.37 1.12
C GLN A 82 -5.41 -6.82 0.63
N ASP A 83 -5.68 -6.99 -0.66
CA ASP A 83 -5.80 -8.31 -1.30
C ASP A 83 -4.43 -9.01 -1.46
N ASN A 84 -3.33 -8.26 -1.50
CA ASN A 84 -1.97 -8.77 -1.77
C ASN A 84 -0.95 -8.21 -0.75
N PRO A 85 -0.71 -8.90 0.39
CA PRO A 85 0.20 -8.43 1.43
C PRO A 85 1.62 -8.13 0.96
N ASP A 86 2.14 -8.92 0.01
CA ASP A 86 3.48 -8.73 -0.56
C ASP A 86 3.63 -7.41 -1.35
N GLN A 87 2.51 -6.77 -1.70
CA GLN A 87 2.48 -5.52 -2.46
C GLN A 87 2.34 -4.27 -1.57
N ARG A 88 2.13 -4.44 -0.26
CA ARG A 88 1.88 -3.34 0.67
C ARG A 88 3.03 -2.33 0.69
N GLU A 89 4.27 -2.80 0.68
CA GLU A 89 5.46 -1.94 0.67
C GLU A 89 5.55 -1.11 -0.62
N THR A 90 5.37 -1.75 -1.79
CA THR A 90 5.36 -1.06 -3.08
C THR A 90 4.27 0.01 -3.12
N ILE A 91 3.07 -0.30 -2.62
CA ILE A 91 1.95 0.63 -2.59
C ILE A 91 2.19 1.77 -1.60
N LEU A 92 2.79 1.50 -0.44
CA LEU A 92 3.28 2.55 0.47
C LEU A 92 4.25 3.50 -0.23
N ASN A 93 5.21 2.96 -0.98
CA ASN A 93 6.18 3.78 -1.73
C ASN A 93 5.52 4.65 -2.78
N VAL A 94 4.50 4.14 -3.48
CA VAL A 94 3.71 4.93 -4.45
C VAL A 94 2.93 6.05 -3.75
N LEU A 95 2.29 5.77 -2.60
CA LEU A 95 1.60 6.79 -1.81
C LEU A 95 2.55 7.87 -1.33
N CYS A 96 3.73 7.48 -0.84
CA CYS A 96 4.78 8.38 -0.41
C CYS A 96 5.29 9.25 -1.57
N ALA A 97 5.59 8.63 -2.72
CA ALA A 97 5.99 9.36 -3.93
C ALA A 97 4.92 10.37 -4.38
N TYR A 98 3.63 10.01 -4.29
CA TYR A 98 2.54 10.94 -4.60
C TYR A 98 2.55 12.16 -3.66
N LEU A 99 2.77 11.94 -2.36
CA LEU A 99 2.85 13.02 -1.38
C LEU A 99 4.08 13.92 -1.56
N ARG A 100 5.18 13.38 -2.11
CA ARG A 100 6.39 14.12 -2.47
C ARG A 100 6.26 14.96 -3.74
N MET A 101 5.24 14.74 -4.57
CA MET A 101 5.06 15.58 -5.76
C MET A 101 4.83 17.05 -5.37
N PRO A 102 5.31 18.03 -6.15
CA PRO A 102 5.11 19.44 -5.86
C PRO A 102 3.62 19.83 -5.78
N THR A 103 3.28 20.74 -4.86
CA THR A 103 1.96 21.37 -4.81
C THR A 103 1.93 22.61 -5.71
N PRO A 104 0.77 22.97 -6.29
CA PRO A 104 0.66 24.22 -7.06
C PRO A 104 1.09 25.41 -6.20
N THR A 105 2.05 26.22 -6.66
CA THR A 105 2.64 27.35 -5.91
C THR A 105 1.69 28.54 -5.85
N ASN A 106 1.60 29.24 -4.70
CA ASN A 106 0.76 30.44 -4.59
C ASN A 106 1.35 31.55 -5.46
N PRO A 107 0.63 32.09 -6.46
CA PRO A 107 1.10 33.30 -7.10
C PRO A 107 1.14 34.39 -6.04
N GLU A 108 2.29 35.05 -5.88
CA GLU A 108 2.38 36.22 -5.01
C GLU A 108 1.37 37.27 -5.51
N PRO A 109 0.60 37.92 -4.63
CA PRO A 109 -0.27 39.00 -5.04
C PRO A 109 0.60 40.15 -5.55
N THR A 110 0.67 40.31 -6.87
CA THR A 110 1.22 41.52 -7.49
C THR A 110 0.29 42.70 -7.20
N ILE A 111 0.88 43.85 -6.92
CA ILE A 111 0.18 45.10 -6.53
C ILE A 111 -0.76 45.59 -7.65
N GLU A 112 -0.54 45.12 -8.89
CA GLU A 112 -1.38 45.37 -10.06
C GLU A 112 -2.06 44.06 -10.51
N SER A 113 -3.16 43.68 -9.87
CA SER A 113 -3.99 42.55 -10.31
C SER A 113 -5.09 43.03 -11.27
N THR A 114 -5.04 42.59 -12.52
CA THR A 114 -6.07 42.83 -13.54
C THR A 114 -7.30 41.93 -13.33
N SER A 115 -8.39 42.19 -14.06
CA SER A 115 -9.59 41.32 -14.03
C SER A 115 -9.32 39.91 -14.55
N GLU A 116 -8.38 39.76 -15.50
CA GLU A 116 -7.90 38.47 -15.99
C GLU A 116 -7.09 37.71 -14.91
N ASP A 117 -6.29 38.43 -14.12
CA ASP A 117 -5.57 37.86 -12.98
C ASP A 117 -6.52 37.30 -11.91
N HIS A 118 -7.68 37.95 -11.69
CA HIS A 118 -8.68 37.45 -10.73
C HIS A 118 -9.39 36.16 -11.19
N ALA A 119 -9.61 35.96 -12.49
CA ALA A 119 -10.19 34.73 -13.02
C ALA A 119 -9.18 33.57 -12.90
N THR A 120 -7.94 33.81 -13.32
CA THR A 120 -6.82 32.87 -13.18
C THR A 120 -6.56 32.52 -11.71
N HIS A 121 -6.57 33.51 -10.82
CA HIS A 121 -6.39 33.29 -9.39
C HIS A 121 -7.50 32.40 -8.80
N ARG A 122 -8.77 32.63 -9.15
CA ARG A 122 -9.87 31.76 -8.71
C ARG A 122 -9.72 30.32 -9.22
N GLN A 123 -9.28 30.14 -10.46
CA GLN A 123 -9.05 28.81 -11.03
C GLN A 123 -7.90 28.09 -10.31
N LEU A 124 -6.77 28.77 -10.07
CA LEU A 124 -5.65 28.20 -9.29
C LEU A 124 -6.05 27.82 -7.86
N LEU A 125 -6.90 28.63 -7.21
CA LEU A 125 -7.45 28.29 -5.90
C LEU A 125 -8.36 27.06 -5.97
N HIS A 126 -9.19 26.95 -7.02
CA HIS A 126 -10.03 25.77 -7.24
C HIS A 126 -9.18 24.51 -7.42
N ASP A 127 -8.16 24.56 -8.29
CA ASP A 127 -7.26 23.45 -8.57
C ASP A 127 -6.48 23.03 -7.31
N ARG A 128 -6.09 23.98 -6.45
CA ARG A 128 -5.49 23.68 -5.14
C ARG A 128 -6.43 22.92 -4.22
N VAL A 129 -7.67 23.36 -4.08
CA VAL A 129 -8.64 22.71 -3.19
C VAL A 129 -8.87 21.27 -3.64
N LEU A 130 -8.97 21.09 -4.95
CA LEU A 130 -9.09 19.79 -5.58
C LEU A 130 -7.86 18.90 -5.34
N GLU A 131 -6.65 19.42 -5.57
CA GLU A 131 -5.41 18.68 -5.35
C GLU A 131 -5.19 18.34 -3.87
N HIS A 132 -5.53 19.27 -2.98
CA HIS A 132 -5.51 19.03 -1.54
C HIS A 132 -6.40 17.85 -1.16
N GLN A 133 -7.57 17.70 -1.79
CA GLN A 133 -8.46 16.57 -1.51
C GLN A 133 -7.88 15.21 -1.93
N VAL A 134 -7.12 15.15 -3.03
CA VAL A 134 -6.43 13.93 -3.45
C VAL A 134 -5.32 13.58 -2.46
N ARG A 135 -4.53 14.56 -2.04
CA ARG A 135 -3.46 14.37 -1.05
C ARG A 135 -3.98 13.96 0.32
N LEU A 136 -5.09 14.55 0.77
CA LEU A 136 -5.77 14.13 1.99
C LEU A 136 -6.21 12.66 1.92
N THR A 137 -6.63 12.19 0.74
CA THR A 137 -6.95 10.77 0.54
C THR A 137 -5.70 9.91 0.73
N ALA A 138 -4.58 10.24 0.08
CA ALA A 138 -3.32 9.51 0.25
C ALA A 138 -2.83 9.51 1.72
N GLN A 139 -2.88 10.66 2.39
CA GLN A 139 -2.51 10.79 3.81
C GLN A 139 -3.40 9.94 4.73
N ARG A 140 -4.71 9.85 4.44
CA ARG A 140 -5.66 9.02 5.21
C ARG A 140 -5.36 7.53 5.04
N ILE A 141 -5.05 7.09 3.83
CA ILE A 141 -4.68 5.70 3.55
C ILE A 141 -3.40 5.36 4.31
N LEU A 142 -2.37 6.21 4.19
CA LEU A 142 -1.12 6.06 4.94
C LEU A 142 -1.37 5.97 6.46
N THR A 143 -2.13 6.91 7.02
CA THR A 143 -2.43 6.97 8.46
C THR A 143 -3.19 5.75 8.95
N ARG A 144 -4.13 5.22 8.15
CA ARG A 144 -4.90 4.02 8.50
C ARG A 144 -4.00 2.79 8.59
N HIS A 145 -3.11 2.62 7.60
CA HIS A 145 -2.28 1.43 7.47
C HIS A 145 -0.96 1.49 8.24
N ARG A 146 -0.67 2.61 8.90
CA ARG A 146 0.49 2.80 9.78
C ARG A 146 0.10 2.89 11.25
N GLN A 147 -1.07 2.42 11.66
CA GLN A 147 -1.43 2.32 13.09
C GLN A 147 -0.91 1.00 13.67
N ALA A 148 -0.02 1.10 14.66
CA ALA A 148 0.73 -0.02 15.25
C ALA A 148 -0.11 -1.08 16.00
N ASP A 149 -1.42 -0.87 16.13
CA ASP A 149 -2.35 -1.73 16.89
C ASP A 149 -3.52 -2.23 16.00
N THR A 150 -3.24 -2.46 14.71
CA THR A 150 -4.25 -2.93 13.75
C THR A 150 -3.74 -4.10 12.92
N ASP A 151 -4.62 -5.06 12.64
CA ASP A 151 -4.34 -6.17 11.69
C ASP A 151 -4.10 -5.68 10.25
N LEU A 152 -4.36 -4.39 10.00
CA LEU A 152 -4.20 -3.71 8.72
C LEU A 152 -2.85 -3.00 8.59
N TYR A 153 -1.91 -3.22 9.51
CA TYR A 153 -0.60 -2.60 9.49
C TYR A 153 0.21 -3.00 8.25
N TRP A 154 0.76 -2.00 7.57
CA TRP A 154 1.69 -2.15 6.47
C TRP A 154 3.10 -1.82 6.97
N ALA A 155 3.93 -2.85 7.04
CA ALA A 155 5.36 -2.72 7.30
C ALA A 155 6.07 -2.19 6.05
N GLY A 156 7.20 -1.54 6.26
CA GLY A 156 8.05 -1.02 5.19
C GLY A 156 8.66 0.33 5.57
N PRO A 157 9.70 0.75 4.83
CA PRO A 157 10.26 2.09 4.97
C PRO A 157 9.25 3.15 4.54
N ILE A 158 9.35 4.34 5.12
CA ILE A 158 8.54 5.52 4.75
C ILE A 158 9.50 6.62 4.32
N ASP A 159 9.40 7.04 3.07
CA ASP A 159 10.15 8.16 2.51
C ASP A 159 9.20 9.31 2.17
N LEU A 160 9.17 10.31 3.04
CA LEU A 160 8.38 11.53 2.88
C LEU A 160 9.31 12.76 2.75
N THR A 161 10.51 12.55 2.20
CA THR A 161 11.47 13.63 1.90
C THR A 161 10.81 14.72 1.07
N ASP A 162 10.94 15.98 1.50
CA ASP A 162 10.33 17.17 0.89
C ASP A 162 8.79 17.14 0.76
N ALA A 163 8.11 16.19 1.41
CA ALA A 163 6.66 16.06 1.30
C ALA A 163 5.94 17.24 1.98
N ASP A 164 4.88 17.73 1.32
CA ASP A 164 3.97 18.70 1.92
C ASP A 164 2.85 17.99 2.69
N LEU A 165 3.01 17.96 4.02
CA LEU A 165 2.08 17.41 4.99
C LEU A 165 1.40 18.53 5.79
N THR A 166 1.29 19.73 5.21
CA THR A 166 0.57 20.86 5.80
C THR A 166 -0.86 20.46 6.15
N ARG A 167 -1.24 20.67 7.41
CA ARG A 167 -2.54 20.30 8.01
C ARG A 167 -2.85 18.80 7.97
N ALA A 168 -1.86 17.94 7.77
CA ALA A 168 -2.06 16.50 7.80
C ALA A 168 -2.56 16.03 9.17
N ALA A 169 -3.42 15.01 9.15
CA ALA A 169 -3.90 14.35 10.36
C ALA A 169 -3.22 12.98 10.48
N LEU A 170 -2.10 12.94 11.22
CA LEU A 170 -1.23 11.76 11.39
C LEU A 170 -1.32 11.25 12.84
N LEU A 171 -2.54 11.18 13.37
CA LEU A 171 -2.81 10.82 14.76
C LEU A 171 -2.52 9.32 14.96
N GLY A 172 -1.64 8.99 15.90
CA GLY A 172 -1.29 7.58 16.17
C GLY A 172 -0.51 6.89 15.05
N THR A 173 -0.06 7.63 14.03
CA THR A 173 0.69 7.08 12.90
C THR A 173 2.08 6.64 13.34
N ASP A 174 2.45 5.41 13.01
CA ASP A 174 3.81 4.92 13.13
C ASP A 174 4.66 5.43 11.96
N LEU A 175 5.61 6.29 12.26
CA LEU A 175 6.60 6.84 11.33
C LEU A 175 8.02 6.47 11.81
N THR A 176 8.17 5.37 12.56
CA THR A 176 9.48 4.90 13.05
C THR A 176 10.47 4.75 11.90
N GLY A 177 11.62 5.41 12.01
CA GLY A 177 12.67 5.38 11.00
C GLY A 177 12.30 5.98 9.65
N ALA A 178 11.21 6.76 9.56
CA ALA A 178 10.84 7.46 8.34
C ALA A 178 11.88 8.52 7.95
N ASP A 179 12.13 8.69 6.66
CA ASP A 179 12.86 9.83 6.13
C ASP A 179 11.90 11.01 5.95
N LEU A 180 12.11 12.07 6.71
CA LEU A 180 11.31 13.29 6.70
C LEU A 180 12.15 14.52 6.33
N PHE A 181 13.35 14.34 5.76
CA PHE A 181 14.21 15.46 5.43
C PHE A 181 13.48 16.49 4.55
N GLY A 182 13.44 17.76 4.96
CA GLY A 182 12.76 18.83 4.21
C GLY A 182 11.22 18.79 4.23
N ALA A 183 10.61 17.81 4.90
CA ALA A 183 9.16 17.68 4.96
C ALA A 183 8.51 18.84 5.73
N LYS A 184 7.33 19.27 5.27
CA LYS A 184 6.55 20.37 5.85
C LYS A 184 5.36 19.84 6.62
N PHE A 185 5.29 20.14 7.91
CA PHE A 185 4.20 19.74 8.81
C PHE A 185 3.44 20.95 9.35
N THR A 186 3.39 22.05 8.59
CA THR A 186 2.74 23.28 9.06
C THR A 186 1.28 22.99 9.46
N ASN A 187 0.91 23.30 10.70
CA ASN A 187 -0.41 22.97 11.28
C ASN A 187 -0.81 21.47 11.26
N ALA A 188 0.13 20.54 11.12
CA ALA A 188 -0.15 19.11 11.18
C ALA A 188 -0.52 18.66 12.61
N ARG A 189 -1.30 17.59 12.69
CA ARG A 189 -1.72 16.94 13.94
C ARG A 189 -0.96 15.61 14.09
N LEU A 190 0.08 15.63 14.92
CA LEU A 190 0.98 14.49 15.18
C LEU A 190 0.73 13.83 16.54
N ALA A 191 -0.45 14.03 17.15
CA ALA A 191 -0.71 13.48 18.48
C ALA A 191 -0.58 11.95 18.48
N ASN A 192 0.22 11.43 19.41
CA ASN A 192 0.55 10.01 19.55
C ASN A 192 1.24 9.38 18.31
N ALA A 193 1.74 10.18 17.36
CA ALA A 193 2.57 9.65 16.28
C ALA A 193 3.89 9.11 16.85
N ASN A 194 4.34 7.96 16.34
CA ASN A 194 5.64 7.41 16.71
C ASN A 194 6.70 7.88 15.72
N LEU A 195 7.63 8.71 16.18
CA LEU A 195 8.74 9.28 15.39
C LEU A 195 10.10 8.74 15.88
N ALA A 196 10.11 7.56 16.51
CA ALA A 196 11.35 6.96 17.00
C ALA A 196 12.35 6.76 15.83
N GLY A 197 13.59 7.19 16.03
CA GLY A 197 14.65 7.06 15.02
C GLY A 197 14.54 7.99 13.81
N VAL A 198 13.62 8.97 13.83
CA VAL A 198 13.50 9.98 12.77
C VAL A 198 14.40 11.18 13.07
N ASP A 199 15.11 11.66 12.05
CA ASP A 199 15.82 12.95 12.12
C ASP A 199 14.84 14.10 11.85
N LEU A 200 14.70 15.00 12.84
CA LEU A 200 13.80 16.14 12.79
C LEU A 200 14.53 17.48 12.57
N THR A 201 15.86 17.50 12.38
CA THR A 201 16.62 18.76 12.31
C THR A 201 16.20 19.68 11.16
N SER A 202 15.71 19.10 10.07
CA SER A 202 15.36 19.81 8.84
C SER A 202 13.85 19.81 8.56
N VAL A 203 13.03 19.54 9.58
CA VAL A 203 11.57 19.45 9.46
C VAL A 203 10.92 20.78 9.86
N ASP A 204 10.05 21.31 9.00
CA ASP A 204 9.25 22.49 9.35
C ASP A 204 8.01 22.10 10.15
N LEU A 205 8.06 22.29 11.47
CA LEU A 205 6.96 22.02 12.42
C LEU A 205 6.13 23.27 12.77
N THR A 206 6.21 24.37 12.00
CA THR A 206 5.50 25.62 12.33
C THR A 206 4.00 25.41 12.56
N GLY A 207 3.51 25.74 13.76
CA GLY A 207 2.09 25.58 14.12
C GLY A 207 1.61 24.15 14.33
N GLY A 208 2.50 23.15 14.30
CA GLY A 208 2.19 21.78 14.67
C GLY A 208 1.65 21.72 16.11
N ARG A 209 0.52 21.04 16.32
CA ARG A 209 -0.08 20.90 17.67
C ARG A 209 0.23 19.52 18.25
N PRO A 210 1.26 19.38 19.11
CA PRO A 210 1.37 18.19 19.94
C PRO A 210 0.19 18.17 20.91
N HIS A 211 -0.47 17.01 21.06
CA HIS A 211 -1.49 16.88 22.10
C HIS A 211 -0.81 16.91 23.46
N ARG A 212 -1.21 17.86 24.32
CA ARG A 212 -0.87 17.85 25.74
C ARG A 212 -1.30 16.51 26.31
N ARG A 213 -0.35 15.65 26.68
CA ARG A 213 -0.64 14.50 27.54
C ARG A 213 -1.29 15.04 28.82
N GLN A 214 -2.57 14.76 29.04
CA GLN A 214 -3.10 14.77 30.40
C GLN A 214 -2.37 13.66 31.13
N ALA A 215 -1.55 14.05 32.12
CA ALA A 215 -0.86 13.13 33.00
C ALA A 215 -1.90 12.18 33.63
N ARG A 216 -1.98 10.95 33.13
CA ARG A 216 -2.51 9.86 33.95
C ARG A 216 -1.46 9.61 35.04
N HIS A 217 -1.92 9.70 36.28
CA HIS A 217 -1.15 9.53 37.51
C HIS A 217 -0.01 8.50 37.40
N PRO A 218 1.21 8.84 37.85
CA PRO A 218 2.29 7.88 37.92
C PRO A 218 2.10 7.00 39.16
N VAL A 219 1.98 5.68 38.98
CA VAL A 219 2.52 4.78 40.01
C VAL A 219 4.03 4.81 39.82
N CYS A 220 4.64 5.77 40.51
CA CYS A 220 6.06 6.02 40.51
C CYS A 220 6.74 4.98 41.41
N GLY A 221 7.45 4.03 40.81
CA GLY A 221 8.38 3.12 41.48
C GLY A 221 9.78 3.27 40.90
N LEU A 222 10.61 4.08 41.58
CA LEU A 222 12.08 4.11 41.55
C LEU A 222 12.82 4.02 40.19
N HIS A 223 13.15 5.18 39.60
CA HIS A 223 14.54 5.70 39.55
C HIS A 223 14.60 6.98 38.71
N LEU A 224 15.06 8.05 39.33
CA LEU A 224 15.18 9.40 38.78
C LEU A 224 16.36 9.50 37.81
N ARG A 225 16.07 9.79 36.54
CA ARG A 225 16.90 10.71 35.73
C ARG A 225 15.98 11.65 34.94
N PRO A 226 16.22 12.98 34.96
CA PRO A 226 15.37 13.92 34.24
C PRO A 226 15.67 13.87 32.74
N CYS A 227 14.67 13.58 31.91
CA CYS A 227 14.71 13.87 30.48
C CYS A 227 14.46 15.37 30.25
N PRO A 228 15.18 16.03 29.31
CA PRO A 228 14.96 17.43 28.97
C PRO A 228 13.61 17.62 28.27
N THR A 229 12.89 18.65 28.69
CA THR A 229 11.61 19.08 28.14
C THR A 229 11.79 19.73 26.77
N TRP A 230 11.10 19.20 25.77
CA TRP A 230 10.68 19.92 24.56
C TRP A 230 9.19 19.67 24.36
#